data_AF-A0A960VD40-F1
#
_entry.id   AF-A0A960VD40-F1
#
_cell.length_a   1.000
_cell.length_b   1.000
_cell.length_c   1.000
_cell.angle_alpha   90.00
_cell.angle_beta   90.00
_cell.angle_gamma   90.00
#
_symmetry.space_group_name_H-M   'P 1'
#
loop_
_entity.id
_entity.type
_entity.pdbx_description
1 polymer ?
#
loop_
_entity_poly.entity_id
_entity_poly.type
_entity_poly.pdbx_seq_one_letter_code
_entity_poly.pdbx_strand_id
1 'polypeptide(L)'
;MENSKIEWTDHTFNPWVGCTKVSPGCQNCYAETLMDKRFKKVNWGKGNERKLTSDANWKLPLKWDKKAEKEGVRKNVFCASLADVFDEEVPLEWKVKLFEIIKDTWELNWLLLTKRPEKALEFLEKYPVSGFSYSYFIKKFWIGVSVCTQKEADEKIPILLKIKESLGCKVFLSMEPLLEKVDLRLDENGKHPDYIWGIDWIIAGGESGRNARPMNPEWVRLIRDQCHEYKVPFFFKQWGEWSFSKSFYGDQFNISKYSYLPKYNENKMLFIKDSKGNQSVFMYKNEKDNPEVFDKIGKSKSGNLLDGKQYLEFPEGLR
;
A
#
# COMPACT_ATOMS: atom_id res chain seq x y z
N MET A 1 -13.86 -9.00 -7.19
CA MET A 1 -14.25 -7.88 -8.07
C MET A 1 -13.36 -7.95 -9.31
N GLU A 2 -13.97 -8.11 -10.47
CA GLU A 2 -13.29 -8.01 -11.78
C GLU A 2 -13.09 -6.53 -12.13
N ASN A 3 -12.04 -6.19 -12.90
CA ASN A 3 -11.68 -4.83 -13.30
C ASN A 3 -11.53 -3.87 -12.11
N SER A 4 -10.50 -4.10 -11.30
CA SER A 4 -10.27 -3.31 -10.09
C SER A 4 -10.04 -1.83 -10.40
N LYS A 5 -10.41 -0.98 -9.45
CA LYS A 5 -10.03 0.45 -9.44
C LYS A 5 -8.67 0.69 -8.79
N ILE A 6 -7.97 -0.39 -8.41
CA ILE A 6 -6.60 -0.35 -7.93
C ILE A 6 -5.72 -0.49 -9.17
N GLU A 7 -5.01 0.57 -9.52
CA GLU A 7 -4.39 0.75 -10.84
C GLU A 7 -3.32 -0.29 -11.20
N TRP A 8 -2.80 -0.99 -10.19
CA TRP A 8 -1.73 -1.96 -10.33
C TRP A 8 -2.20 -3.41 -10.33
N THR A 9 -3.52 -3.67 -10.43
CA THR A 9 -4.10 -5.02 -10.43
C THR A 9 -5.32 -5.11 -11.34
N ASP A 10 -5.49 -6.23 -12.05
CA ASP A 10 -6.67 -6.48 -12.88
C ASP A 10 -7.89 -6.78 -12.02
N HIS A 11 -7.71 -7.59 -10.97
CA HIS A 11 -8.80 -8.09 -10.13
C HIS A 11 -8.48 -7.94 -8.65
N THR A 12 -9.52 -7.76 -7.83
CA THR A 12 -9.36 -7.76 -6.37
C THR A 12 -10.20 -8.85 -5.76
N PHE A 13 -9.55 -9.74 -5.01
CA PHE A 13 -10.19 -10.81 -4.28
C PHE A 13 -10.16 -10.50 -2.79
N ASN A 14 -11.33 -10.55 -2.14
CA ASN A 14 -11.44 -10.46 -0.69
C ASN A 14 -12.08 -11.76 -0.21
N PRO A 15 -11.33 -12.69 0.41
CA PRO A 15 -11.89 -13.95 0.90
C PRO A 15 -12.79 -13.72 2.12
N TRP A 16 -12.47 -12.70 2.93
CA TRP A 16 -13.26 -12.19 4.05
C TRP A 16 -13.13 -10.67 4.14
N VAL A 17 -13.87 -10.08 5.09
CA VAL A 17 -13.86 -8.65 5.40
C VAL A 17 -13.56 -8.45 6.89
N GLY A 18 -12.68 -7.50 7.17
CA GLY A 18 -12.27 -7.12 8.53
C GLY A 18 -10.83 -7.51 8.83
N CYS A 19 -10.15 -6.71 9.64
CA CYS A 19 -8.89 -7.07 10.27
C CYS A 19 -8.63 -6.30 11.57
N THR A 20 -7.65 -6.75 12.38
CA THR A 20 -7.15 -5.99 13.53
C THR A 20 -6.25 -4.84 13.06
N LYS A 21 -6.33 -3.68 13.73
CA LYS A 21 -5.43 -2.54 13.44
C LYS A 21 -4.09 -2.73 14.16
N VAL A 22 -2.98 -2.63 13.44
CA VAL A 22 -1.62 -2.87 13.97
C VAL A 22 -0.58 -1.85 13.48
N SER A 23 -0.99 -0.84 12.71
CA SER A 23 -0.08 0.09 12.05
C SER A 23 -0.60 1.53 12.18
N PRO A 24 0.29 2.55 12.18
CA PRO A 24 -0.12 3.94 12.03
C PRO A 24 -0.96 4.20 10.77
N GLY A 25 -0.75 3.42 9.70
CA GLY A 25 -1.57 3.47 8.49
C GLY A 25 -3.01 2.99 8.68
N CYS A 26 -3.32 2.28 9.78
CA CYS A 26 -4.67 1.84 10.10
C CYS A 26 -5.57 2.94 10.71
N GLN A 27 -4.99 4.08 11.11
CA GLN A 27 -5.72 5.14 11.81
C GLN A 27 -6.92 5.65 10.99
N ASN A 28 -6.75 5.87 9.68
CA ASN A 28 -7.79 6.34 8.76
C ASN A 28 -8.15 5.29 7.71
N CYS A 29 -8.23 4.01 8.11
CA CYS A 29 -8.46 2.89 7.22
C CYS A 29 -9.74 3.07 6.35
N TYR A 30 -9.56 3.07 5.03
CA TYR A 30 -10.70 3.22 4.11
C TYR A 30 -11.65 2.00 4.18
N ALA A 31 -11.11 0.80 4.40
CA ALA A 31 -11.90 -0.43 4.43
C ALA A 31 -12.84 -0.46 5.65
N GLU A 32 -12.35 -0.04 6.82
CA GLU A 32 -13.19 0.16 8.01
C GLU A 32 -14.25 1.23 7.76
N THR A 33 -13.86 2.39 7.23
CA THR A 33 -14.79 3.48 6.93
C THR A 33 -15.91 3.00 6.00
N LEU A 34 -15.57 2.18 5.00
CA LEU A 34 -16.53 1.65 4.03
C LEU A 34 -17.43 0.57 4.65
N MET A 35 -16.84 -0.46 5.26
CA MET A 35 -17.54 -1.70 5.62
C MET A 35 -18.21 -1.64 6.99
N ASP A 36 -17.62 -0.92 7.95
CA ASP A 36 -18.18 -0.71 9.29
C ASP A 36 -19.00 0.58 9.32
N LYS A 37 -18.40 1.73 9.02
CA LYS A 37 -19.08 3.02 9.26
C LYS A 37 -20.15 3.36 8.22
N ARG A 38 -19.88 3.14 6.93
CA ARG A 38 -20.80 3.50 5.85
C ARG A 38 -21.84 2.41 5.58
N PHE A 39 -21.40 1.19 5.30
CA PHE A 39 -22.31 0.10 4.93
C PHE A 39 -22.81 -0.73 6.11
N LYS A 40 -22.20 -0.59 7.29
CA LYS A 40 -22.60 -1.30 8.53
C LYS A 40 -22.76 -2.81 8.32
N LYS A 41 -21.82 -3.40 7.57
CA LYS A 41 -21.82 -4.84 7.21
C LYS A 41 -20.99 -5.70 8.16
N VAL A 42 -20.07 -5.09 8.90
CA VAL A 42 -19.17 -5.70 9.88
C VAL A 42 -18.92 -4.72 11.03
N ASN A 43 -18.47 -5.22 12.17
CA ASN A 43 -17.79 -4.41 13.19
C ASN A 43 -16.29 -4.59 12.97
N TRP A 44 -15.53 -3.50 12.86
CA TRP A 44 -14.11 -3.58 12.52
C TRP A 44 -13.20 -3.56 13.76
N GLY A 45 -12.12 -4.33 13.72
CA GLY A 45 -11.04 -4.29 14.70
C GLY A 45 -10.98 -5.49 15.63
N LYS A 46 -10.01 -5.45 16.55
CA LYS A 46 -9.67 -6.53 17.48
C LYS A 46 -10.89 -7.07 18.23
N GLY A 47 -11.01 -8.39 18.33
CA GLY A 47 -12.09 -9.09 19.03
C GLY A 47 -13.43 -9.15 18.28
N ASN A 48 -13.56 -8.52 17.11
CA ASN A 48 -14.78 -8.64 16.29
C ASN A 48 -14.68 -9.82 15.31
N GLU A 49 -15.80 -10.39 14.90
CA GLU A 49 -15.74 -11.47 13.91
C GLU A 49 -15.31 -10.98 12.52
N ARG A 50 -14.49 -11.78 11.84
CA ARG A 50 -14.19 -11.58 10.42
C ARG A 50 -15.32 -12.17 9.59
N LYS A 51 -15.81 -11.42 8.61
CA LYS A 51 -16.96 -11.85 7.81
C LYS A 51 -16.50 -12.57 6.54
N LEU A 52 -16.72 -13.87 6.47
CA LEU A 52 -16.48 -14.65 5.25
C LEU A 52 -17.32 -14.09 4.09
N THR A 53 -16.73 -14.01 2.90
CA THR A 53 -17.47 -13.64 1.68
C THR A 53 -18.25 -14.81 1.11
N SER A 54 -19.21 -14.53 0.22
CA SER A 54 -20.09 -15.55 -0.36
C SER A 54 -19.35 -16.60 -1.19
N ASP A 55 -19.93 -17.79 -1.32
CA ASP A 55 -19.39 -18.85 -2.19
C ASP A 55 -19.24 -18.41 -3.64
N ALA A 56 -20.14 -17.55 -4.11
CA ALA A 56 -20.04 -16.95 -5.44
C ALA A 56 -18.75 -16.13 -5.60
N ASN A 57 -18.33 -15.40 -4.56
CA ASN A 57 -17.06 -14.67 -4.56
C ASN A 57 -15.87 -15.64 -4.57
N TRP A 58 -15.90 -16.69 -3.74
CA TRP A 58 -14.86 -17.72 -3.70
C TRP A 58 -14.67 -18.50 -5.02
N LYS A 59 -15.67 -18.51 -5.91
CA LYS A 59 -15.57 -19.08 -7.26
C LYS A 59 -14.97 -18.14 -8.29
N LEU A 60 -14.77 -16.85 -7.99
CA LEU A 60 -14.26 -15.87 -8.95
C LEU A 60 -12.84 -16.16 -9.44
N PRO A 61 -11.85 -16.49 -8.57
CA PRO A 61 -10.50 -16.75 -9.05
C PRO A 61 -10.44 -17.86 -10.10
N LEU A 62 -11.13 -18.98 -9.88
CA LEU A 62 -11.19 -20.08 -10.85
C LEU A 62 -11.82 -19.67 -12.20
N LYS A 63 -12.75 -18.70 -12.19
CA LYS A 63 -13.34 -18.16 -13.43
C LYS A 63 -12.36 -17.24 -14.16
N TRP A 64 -11.66 -16.39 -13.41
CA TRP A 64 -10.65 -15.48 -13.97
C TRP A 64 -9.47 -16.26 -14.53
N ASP A 65 -9.05 -17.32 -13.86
CA ASP A 65 -7.97 -18.20 -14.29
C ASP A 65 -8.26 -18.85 -15.66
N LYS A 66 -9.42 -19.50 -15.79
CA LYS A 66 -9.88 -20.07 -17.08
C LYS A 66 -9.99 -19.03 -18.19
N LYS A 67 -10.36 -17.80 -17.85
CA LYS A 67 -10.45 -16.69 -18.81
C LYS A 67 -9.05 -16.23 -19.24
N ALA A 68 -8.13 -16.08 -18.29
CA ALA A 68 -6.74 -15.72 -18.54
C ALA A 68 -6.04 -16.77 -19.42
N GLU A 69 -6.28 -18.07 -19.15
CA GLU A 69 -5.81 -19.19 -19.97
C GLU A 69 -6.30 -19.07 -21.42
N LYS A 70 -7.62 -18.86 -21.61
CA LYS A 70 -8.20 -18.69 -22.94
C LYS A 70 -7.68 -17.46 -23.69
N GLU A 71 -7.42 -16.37 -22.97
CA GLU A 71 -6.87 -15.13 -23.53
C GLU A 71 -5.37 -15.23 -23.82
N GLY A 72 -4.67 -16.21 -23.24
CA GLY A 72 -3.20 -16.30 -23.28
C GLY A 72 -2.50 -15.15 -22.56
N VAL A 73 -3.20 -14.49 -21.62
CA VAL A 73 -2.71 -13.32 -20.88
C VAL A 73 -2.98 -13.51 -19.40
N ARG A 74 -1.91 -13.58 -18.61
CA ARG A 74 -1.98 -13.71 -17.15
C ARG A 74 -2.59 -12.45 -16.53
N LYS A 75 -3.29 -12.60 -15.40
CA LYS A 75 -3.95 -11.50 -14.69
C LYS A 75 -3.43 -11.32 -13.28
N ASN A 76 -3.27 -10.08 -12.86
CA ASN A 76 -2.86 -9.74 -11.50
C ASN A 76 -4.06 -9.66 -10.56
N VAL A 77 -4.00 -10.40 -9.46
CA VAL A 77 -5.04 -10.49 -8.43
C VAL A 77 -4.51 -9.97 -7.10
N PHE A 78 -5.04 -8.84 -6.65
CA PHE A 78 -4.75 -8.32 -5.32
C PHE A 78 -5.61 -8.99 -4.24
N CYS A 79 -4.96 -9.53 -3.20
CA CYS A 79 -5.59 -10.16 -2.05
C CYS A 79 -4.96 -9.67 -0.73
N ALA A 80 -5.61 -8.84 0.09
CA ALA A 80 -6.98 -8.37 0.00
C ALA A 80 -7.08 -6.87 0.28
N SER A 81 -8.07 -6.23 -0.34
CA SER A 81 -8.37 -4.80 -0.17
C SER A 81 -9.20 -4.49 1.09
N LEU A 82 -9.91 -5.46 1.64
CA LEU A 82 -10.85 -5.30 2.76
C LEU A 82 -10.50 -6.17 3.97
N ALA A 83 -9.30 -6.74 3.99
CA ALA A 83 -8.80 -7.59 5.05
C ALA A 83 -7.26 -7.58 5.06
N ASP A 84 -6.68 -8.19 6.09
CA ASP A 84 -5.29 -8.61 6.10
C ASP A 84 -5.30 -10.15 6.16
N VAL A 85 -4.62 -10.81 5.21
CA VAL A 85 -4.67 -12.28 5.08
C VAL A 85 -4.07 -12.98 6.32
N PHE A 86 -3.08 -12.35 6.95
CA PHE A 86 -2.33 -12.91 8.06
C PHE A 86 -2.75 -12.33 9.42
N ASP A 87 -3.95 -11.77 9.50
CA ASP A 87 -4.56 -11.43 10.78
C ASP A 87 -4.79 -12.69 11.63
N GLU A 88 -4.41 -12.61 12.90
CA GLU A 88 -4.40 -13.75 13.83
C GLU A 88 -5.80 -14.24 14.17
N GLU A 89 -6.79 -13.33 14.14
CA GLU A 89 -8.19 -13.65 14.42
C GLU A 89 -8.92 -14.28 13.20
N VAL A 90 -8.21 -14.54 12.10
CA VAL A 90 -8.76 -15.26 10.95
C VAL A 90 -8.61 -16.77 11.17
N PRO A 91 -9.69 -17.57 11.03
CA PRO A 91 -9.63 -19.02 11.13
C PRO A 91 -8.62 -19.64 10.17
N LEU A 92 -7.88 -20.65 10.65
CA LEU A 92 -6.80 -21.29 9.89
C LEU A 92 -7.33 -21.91 8.59
N GLU A 93 -8.49 -22.56 8.66
CA GLU A 93 -9.13 -23.23 7.53
C GLU A 93 -9.48 -22.27 6.39
N TRP A 94 -9.74 -20.98 6.67
CA TRP A 94 -9.97 -19.98 5.63
C TRP A 94 -8.68 -19.58 4.92
N LYS A 95 -7.58 -19.47 5.68
CA LYS A 95 -6.24 -19.22 5.11
C LYS A 95 -5.81 -20.40 4.25
N VAL A 96 -5.97 -21.63 4.73
CA VAL A 96 -5.71 -22.85 3.95
C VAL A 96 -6.53 -22.85 2.66
N LYS A 97 -7.85 -22.63 2.73
CA LYS A 97 -8.72 -22.57 1.55
C LYS A 97 -8.28 -21.51 0.52
N LEU A 98 -7.84 -20.34 0.99
CA LEU A 98 -7.29 -19.30 0.11
C LEU A 98 -6.03 -19.81 -0.61
N PHE A 99 -5.08 -20.40 0.13
CA PHE A 99 -3.83 -20.87 -0.46
C PHE A 99 -4.00 -22.05 -1.41
N GLU A 100 -4.99 -22.92 -1.19
CA GLU A 100 -5.37 -23.95 -2.19
C GLU A 100 -5.84 -23.30 -3.50
N ILE A 101 -6.65 -22.23 -3.45
CA ILE A 101 -7.06 -21.52 -4.66
C ILE A 101 -5.87 -20.84 -5.35
N ILE A 102 -4.95 -20.25 -4.59
CA ILE A 102 -3.72 -19.66 -5.15
C ILE A 102 -2.90 -20.74 -5.87
N LYS A 103 -2.79 -21.93 -5.27
CA LYS A 103 -2.10 -23.08 -5.85
C LYS A 103 -2.76 -23.51 -7.17
N ASP A 104 -4.08 -23.62 -7.17
CA ASP A 104 -4.89 -24.15 -8.28
C ASP A 104 -5.19 -23.15 -9.40
N THR A 105 -4.81 -21.87 -9.26
CA THR A 105 -4.98 -20.86 -10.30
C THR A 105 -3.65 -20.51 -10.93
N TRP A 106 -3.40 -21.00 -12.15
CA TRP A 106 -2.09 -20.98 -12.77
C TRP A 106 -1.82 -19.67 -13.53
N GLU A 107 -2.85 -19.15 -14.18
CA GLU A 107 -2.79 -17.97 -15.01
C GLU A 107 -2.99 -16.66 -14.23
N LEU A 108 -3.05 -16.75 -12.90
CA LEU A 108 -3.16 -15.61 -12.00
C LEU A 108 -1.84 -15.33 -11.27
N ASN A 109 -1.40 -14.08 -11.32
CA ASN A 109 -0.38 -13.54 -10.42
C ASN A 109 -1.07 -13.07 -9.13
N TRP A 110 -0.69 -13.60 -7.99
CA TRP A 110 -1.30 -13.26 -6.71
C TRP A 110 -0.44 -12.26 -5.96
N LEU A 111 -0.99 -11.07 -5.71
CA LEU A 111 -0.37 -10.00 -4.94
C LEU A 111 -0.96 -10.00 -3.52
N LEU A 112 -0.28 -10.60 -2.56
CA LEU A 112 -0.68 -10.56 -1.15
C LEU A 112 0.00 -9.39 -0.44
N LEU A 113 -0.76 -8.63 0.36
CA LEU A 113 -0.22 -7.53 1.15
C LEU A 113 -0.62 -7.67 2.62
N THR A 114 0.34 -7.48 3.52
CA THR A 114 0.09 -7.56 4.96
C THR A 114 0.81 -6.48 5.75
N LYS A 115 0.35 -6.24 6.98
CA LYS A 115 1.08 -5.47 7.99
C LYS A 115 1.76 -6.36 9.04
N ARG A 116 1.67 -7.68 8.90
CA ARG A 116 2.14 -8.72 9.85
C ARG A 116 3.08 -9.74 9.17
N PRO A 117 4.23 -9.32 8.65
CA PRO A 117 5.15 -10.25 7.99
C PRO A 117 5.59 -11.41 8.90
N GLU A 118 5.65 -11.22 10.21
CA GLU A 118 5.96 -12.28 11.18
C GLU A 118 4.93 -13.41 11.16
N LYS A 119 3.64 -13.07 11.05
CA LYS A 119 2.55 -14.06 10.94
C LYS A 119 2.48 -14.68 9.55
N ALA A 120 2.85 -13.92 8.53
CA ALA A 120 3.02 -14.46 7.20
C ALA A 120 4.14 -15.52 7.16
N LEU A 121 5.32 -15.20 7.70
CA LEU A 121 6.45 -16.12 7.78
C LEU A 121 6.06 -17.39 8.56
N GLU A 122 5.49 -17.25 9.76
CA GLU A 122 5.05 -18.39 10.58
C GLU A 122 4.07 -19.30 9.82
N PHE A 123 3.08 -18.71 9.13
CA PHE A 123 2.11 -19.48 8.36
C PHE A 123 2.76 -20.19 7.17
N LEU A 124 3.62 -19.49 6.42
CA LEU A 124 4.26 -20.01 5.21
C LEU A 124 5.29 -21.11 5.52
N GLU A 125 6.00 -21.02 6.65
CA GLU A 125 6.89 -22.11 7.13
C GLU A 125 6.09 -23.38 7.50
N LYS A 126 4.84 -23.22 7.97
CA LYS A 126 3.97 -24.34 8.38
C LYS A 126 3.06 -24.87 7.27
N TYR A 127 2.93 -24.15 6.16
CA TYR A 127 2.10 -24.54 5.02
C TYR A 127 3.01 -24.97 3.85
N PRO A 128 3.59 -26.19 3.89
CA PRO A 128 4.54 -26.63 2.88
C PRO A 128 3.82 -26.83 1.54
N VAL A 129 4.15 -25.98 0.57
CA VAL A 129 3.88 -26.26 -0.84
C VAL A 129 5.06 -27.07 -1.37
N SER A 130 4.83 -28.23 -2.00
CA SER A 130 5.90 -29.13 -2.45
C SER A 130 5.73 -29.61 -3.89
N GLY A 131 6.80 -30.17 -4.46
CA GLY A 131 6.80 -30.75 -5.81
C GLY A 131 6.69 -29.73 -6.95
N PHE A 132 6.23 -30.18 -8.13
CA PHE A 132 6.05 -29.33 -9.31
C PHE A 132 5.21 -28.07 -9.02
N SER A 133 4.20 -28.23 -8.16
CA SER A 133 3.34 -27.14 -7.69
C SER A 133 4.11 -26.01 -6.99
N TYR A 134 5.22 -26.32 -6.30
CA TYR A 134 6.03 -25.31 -5.62
C TYR A 134 6.70 -24.37 -6.62
N SER A 135 7.38 -24.94 -7.62
CA SER A 135 8.10 -24.16 -8.65
C SER A 135 7.19 -23.20 -9.42
N TYR A 136 5.94 -23.60 -9.62
CA TYR A 136 4.94 -22.78 -10.29
C TYR A 136 4.32 -21.74 -9.33
N PHE A 137 4.05 -22.15 -8.09
CA PHE A 137 3.56 -21.27 -7.03
C PHE A 137 4.49 -20.07 -6.79
N ILE A 138 5.79 -20.30 -6.61
CA ILE A 138 6.73 -19.22 -6.29
C ILE A 138 6.90 -18.20 -7.41
N LYS A 139 6.64 -18.58 -8.68
CA LYS A 139 6.71 -17.68 -9.84
C LYS A 139 5.53 -16.71 -9.93
N LYS A 140 4.38 -17.08 -9.39
CA LYS A 140 3.13 -16.29 -9.46
C LYS A 140 2.73 -15.66 -8.14
N PHE A 141 3.33 -16.12 -7.04
CA PHE A 141 3.06 -15.65 -5.71
C PHE A 141 3.96 -14.46 -5.36
N TRP A 142 3.33 -13.33 -5.10
CA TRP A 142 3.96 -12.13 -4.59
C TRP A 142 3.46 -11.87 -3.17
N ILE A 143 4.38 -11.55 -2.28
CA ILE A 143 4.04 -11.11 -0.92
C ILE A 143 4.69 -9.76 -0.65
N GLY A 144 3.89 -8.83 -0.14
CA GLY A 144 4.35 -7.51 0.21
C GLY A 144 3.99 -7.13 1.63
N VAL A 145 4.70 -6.12 2.13
CA VAL A 145 4.40 -5.50 3.42
C VAL A 145 3.98 -4.04 3.23
N SER A 146 3.02 -3.59 4.04
CA SER A 146 2.76 -2.15 4.15
C SER A 146 3.76 -1.50 5.09
N VAL A 147 4.43 -0.46 4.60
CA VAL A 147 5.41 0.35 5.34
C VAL A 147 4.96 1.80 5.25
N CYS A 148 4.51 2.37 6.37
CA CYS A 148 4.09 3.75 6.43
C CYS A 148 5.15 4.67 7.07
N THR A 149 6.10 4.08 7.80
CA THR A 149 7.13 4.78 8.60
C THR A 149 8.49 4.08 8.51
N GLN A 150 9.59 4.78 8.85
CA GLN A 150 10.94 4.21 8.90
C GLN A 150 10.98 3.07 9.93
N LYS A 151 10.38 3.29 11.10
CA LYS A 151 10.27 2.24 12.11
C LYS A 151 9.61 0.97 11.55
N GLU A 152 8.52 1.11 10.81
CA GLU A 152 7.88 -0.04 10.18
C GLU A 152 8.76 -0.66 9.08
N ALA A 153 9.56 0.12 8.37
CA ALA A 153 10.53 -0.39 7.40
C ALA A 153 11.57 -1.28 8.09
N ASP A 154 12.20 -0.75 9.15
CA ASP A 154 13.26 -1.42 9.91
C ASP A 154 12.76 -2.71 10.58
N GLU A 155 11.50 -2.73 11.05
CA GLU A 155 10.90 -3.90 11.71
C GLU A 155 10.43 -4.96 10.70
N LYS A 156 9.84 -4.55 9.57
CA LYS A 156 9.10 -5.46 8.68
C LYS A 156 9.90 -5.96 7.49
N ILE A 157 10.77 -5.12 6.93
CA ILE A 157 11.53 -5.50 5.72
C ILE A 157 12.47 -6.67 5.98
N PRO A 158 13.24 -6.74 7.10
CA PRO A 158 14.06 -7.91 7.37
C PRO A 158 13.28 -9.23 7.33
N ILE A 159 12.06 -9.23 7.88
CA ILE A 159 11.19 -10.41 7.90
C ILE A 159 10.67 -10.73 6.50
N LEU A 160 10.29 -9.71 5.72
CA LEU A 160 9.90 -9.89 4.32
C LEU A 160 11.05 -10.50 3.48
N LEU A 161 12.28 -10.04 3.69
CA LEU A 161 13.46 -10.58 3.00
C LEU A 161 13.75 -12.02 3.42
N LYS A 162 13.52 -12.38 4.69
CA LYS A 162 13.57 -13.78 5.13
C LYS A 162 12.52 -14.64 4.44
N ILE A 163 11.28 -14.14 4.26
CA ILE A 163 10.26 -14.86 3.49
C ILE A 163 10.73 -15.08 2.04
N LYS A 164 11.29 -14.04 1.42
CA LYS A 164 11.86 -14.13 0.06
C LYS A 164 12.96 -15.17 -0.03
N GLU A 165 13.90 -15.17 0.90
CA GLU A 165 15.00 -16.13 0.94
C GLU A 165 14.48 -17.57 1.12
N SER A 166 13.58 -17.79 2.08
CA SER A 166 13.03 -19.11 2.37
C SER A 166 12.19 -19.68 1.23
N LEU A 167 11.40 -18.84 0.54
CA LEU A 167 10.46 -19.31 -0.49
C LEU A 167 10.95 -19.13 -1.92
N GLY A 168 11.90 -18.22 -2.17
CA GLY A 168 12.28 -17.80 -3.53
C GLY A 168 11.17 -17.06 -4.29
N CYS A 169 10.16 -16.53 -3.59
CA CYS A 169 9.08 -15.76 -4.20
C CYS A 169 9.48 -14.29 -4.45
N LYS A 170 8.61 -13.55 -5.13
CA LYS A 170 8.79 -12.11 -5.36
C LYS A 170 8.17 -11.29 -4.24
N VAL A 171 8.82 -10.17 -3.89
CA VAL A 171 8.36 -9.31 -2.80
C VAL A 171 8.24 -7.85 -3.18
N PHE A 172 7.30 -7.16 -2.54
CA PHE A 172 7.05 -5.74 -2.81
C PHE A 172 6.76 -4.93 -1.55
N LEU A 173 7.00 -3.62 -1.61
CA LEU A 173 6.58 -2.70 -0.56
C LEU A 173 5.36 -1.91 -1.02
N SER A 174 4.37 -1.80 -0.14
CA SER A 174 3.26 -0.88 -0.31
C SER A 174 3.42 0.26 0.71
N MET A 175 3.97 1.36 0.25
CA MET A 175 4.19 2.58 1.00
C MET A 175 3.01 3.53 0.80
N GLU A 176 1.80 3.01 1.09
CA GLU A 176 0.55 3.77 1.00
C GLU A 176 -0.39 3.51 2.21
N PRO A 177 -0.61 4.52 3.07
CA PRO A 177 -0.04 5.86 3.01
C PRO A 177 1.44 5.89 3.42
N LEU A 178 2.25 6.70 2.74
CA LEU A 178 3.57 7.10 3.24
C LEU A 178 3.39 8.28 4.23
N LEU A 179 3.69 8.05 5.51
CA LEU A 179 3.36 8.96 6.61
C LEU A 179 4.54 9.75 7.15
N GLU A 180 5.76 9.34 6.80
CA GLU A 180 7.01 10.04 7.10
C GLU A 180 8.08 9.72 6.06
N LYS A 181 9.25 10.33 6.19
CA LYS A 181 10.43 10.01 5.40
C LYS A 181 10.86 8.57 5.71
N VAL A 182 11.04 7.76 4.67
CA VAL A 182 11.64 6.43 4.78
C VAL A 182 12.85 6.39 3.83
N ASP A 183 14.01 6.01 4.36
CA ASP A 183 15.21 5.71 3.59
C ASP A 183 15.42 4.19 3.62
N LEU A 184 15.50 3.58 2.43
CA LEU A 184 15.69 2.13 2.28
C LEU A 184 17.17 1.77 2.08
N ARG A 185 18.06 2.77 1.97
CA ARG A 185 19.50 2.58 1.87
C ARG A 185 20.15 2.47 3.25
N LEU A 186 21.42 2.09 3.30
CA LEU A 186 22.26 2.20 4.50
C LEU A 186 22.20 3.63 5.07
N ASP A 187 21.92 3.77 6.36
CA ASP A 187 22.27 5.01 7.04
C ASP A 187 23.79 5.13 7.19
N GLU A 188 24.29 6.36 7.23
CA GLU A 188 25.73 6.68 7.38
C GLU A 188 26.34 6.16 8.69
N ASN A 189 25.51 5.65 9.61
CA ASN A 189 25.89 5.12 10.91
C ASN A 189 25.76 3.58 11.02
N GLY A 190 25.44 2.88 9.91
CA GLY A 190 25.30 1.43 9.84
C GLY A 190 24.11 0.83 10.62
N LYS A 191 23.07 1.60 10.93
CA LYS A 191 21.94 1.19 11.79
C LYS A 191 20.99 0.19 11.12
N HIS A 192 20.94 0.14 9.78
CA HIS A 192 20.16 -0.84 9.03
C HIS A 192 20.81 -1.19 7.68
N PRO A 193 20.63 -2.42 7.17
CA PRO A 193 21.18 -2.82 5.88
C PRO A 193 20.48 -2.10 4.73
N ASP A 194 21.10 -2.15 3.56
CA ASP A 194 20.56 -1.63 2.30
C ASP A 194 19.38 -2.49 1.83
N TYR A 195 18.20 -2.19 2.36
CA TYR A 195 16.99 -2.98 2.20
C TYR A 195 16.54 -3.08 0.74
N ILE A 196 16.78 -2.03 -0.05
CA ILE A 196 16.22 -1.90 -1.40
C ILE A 196 16.70 -3.00 -2.35
N TRP A 197 17.94 -3.51 -2.18
CA TRP A 197 18.47 -4.62 -2.99
C TRP A 197 17.60 -5.87 -2.95
N GLY A 198 16.92 -6.11 -1.84
CA GLY A 198 16.09 -7.29 -1.65
C GLY A 198 14.67 -7.15 -2.20
N ILE A 199 14.26 -5.96 -2.64
CA ILE A 199 12.87 -5.66 -3.00
C ILE A 199 12.67 -5.72 -4.52
N ASP A 200 11.61 -6.38 -4.99
CA ASP A 200 11.33 -6.53 -6.43
C ASP A 200 10.40 -5.43 -6.99
N TRP A 201 9.68 -4.71 -6.12
CA TRP A 201 8.76 -3.64 -6.53
C TRP A 201 8.39 -2.71 -5.37
N ILE A 202 8.27 -1.42 -5.63
CA ILE A 202 7.83 -0.44 -4.63
C ILE A 202 6.66 0.37 -5.17
N ILE A 203 5.55 0.34 -4.42
CA ILE A 203 4.35 1.14 -4.67
C ILE A 203 4.30 2.23 -3.60
N ALA A 204 4.17 3.49 -3.99
CA ALA A 204 4.03 4.61 -3.06
C ALA A 204 2.75 5.42 -3.31
N GLY A 205 2.17 5.99 -2.26
CA GLY A 205 0.99 6.84 -2.39
C GLY A 205 0.54 7.51 -1.09
N GLY A 206 -0.25 8.57 -1.24
CA GLY A 206 -0.83 9.33 -0.14
C GLY A 206 -2.11 8.71 0.45
N GLU A 207 -2.48 9.15 1.65
CA GLU A 207 -3.66 8.66 2.36
C GLU A 207 -4.96 9.09 1.69
N SER A 208 -5.94 8.19 1.62
CA SER A 208 -7.29 8.47 1.11
C SER A 208 -8.33 8.57 2.22
N GLY A 209 -9.45 9.21 1.94
CA GLY A 209 -10.59 9.32 2.86
C GLY A 209 -10.67 10.67 3.57
N ARG A 210 -11.83 10.93 4.20
CA ARG A 210 -12.16 12.23 4.79
C ARG A 210 -11.09 12.81 5.72
N ASN A 211 -10.39 11.96 6.47
CA ASN A 211 -9.37 12.36 7.44
C ASN A 211 -7.94 12.16 6.95
N ALA A 212 -7.73 12.00 5.63
CA ALA A 212 -6.43 11.78 5.02
C ALA A 212 -5.39 12.79 5.49
N ARG A 213 -4.27 12.26 5.98
CA ARG A 213 -3.03 12.98 6.27
C ARG A 213 -2.30 13.29 4.97
N PRO A 214 -1.72 14.49 4.83
CA PRO A 214 -0.91 14.82 3.67
C PRO A 214 0.43 14.07 3.72
N MET A 215 1.00 13.81 2.55
CA MET A 215 2.32 13.19 2.36
C MET A 215 3.29 14.26 1.87
N ASN A 216 4.46 14.36 2.48
CA ASN A 216 5.48 15.30 2.01
C ASN A 216 6.03 14.83 0.64
N PRO A 217 6.08 15.71 -0.37
CA PRO A 217 6.59 15.35 -1.69
C PRO A 217 8.06 14.90 -1.67
N GLU A 218 8.88 15.43 -0.76
CA GLU A 218 10.28 15.01 -0.63
C GLU A 218 10.41 13.53 -0.23
N TRP A 219 9.43 12.97 0.51
CA TRP A 219 9.47 11.57 0.92
C TRP A 219 9.29 10.64 -0.28
N VAL A 220 8.33 10.94 -1.16
CA VAL A 220 8.10 10.11 -2.36
C VAL A 220 9.16 10.33 -3.43
N ARG A 221 9.73 11.54 -3.55
CA ARG A 221 10.90 11.81 -4.40
C ARG A 221 12.09 10.98 -3.96
N LEU A 222 12.36 10.93 -2.66
CA LEU A 222 13.43 10.10 -2.10
C LEU A 222 13.25 8.62 -2.46
N ILE A 223 12.04 8.06 -2.29
CA ILE A 223 11.76 6.66 -2.66
C ILE A 223 11.94 6.43 -4.16
N ARG A 224 11.43 7.33 -5.01
CA ARG A 224 11.62 7.28 -6.46
C ARG A 224 13.10 7.22 -6.82
N ASP A 225 13.89 8.14 -6.26
CA ASP A 225 15.31 8.28 -6.60
C ASP A 225 16.09 7.03 -6.19
N GLN A 226 15.79 6.46 -5.02
CA GLN A 226 16.34 5.17 -4.61
C GLN A 226 15.92 4.03 -5.55
N CYS A 227 14.65 3.95 -5.92
CA CYS A 227 14.19 2.93 -6.88
C CYS A 227 14.95 3.02 -8.20
N HIS A 228 15.16 4.23 -8.71
CA HIS A 228 15.88 4.48 -9.96
C HIS A 228 17.37 4.14 -9.86
N GLU A 229 18.01 4.49 -8.76
CA GLU A 229 19.41 4.15 -8.46
C GLU A 229 19.63 2.63 -8.46
N TYR A 230 18.74 1.88 -7.79
CA TYR A 230 18.84 0.43 -7.62
C TYR A 230 18.11 -0.38 -8.69
N LYS A 231 17.52 0.29 -9.70
CA LYS A 231 16.73 -0.32 -10.79
C LYS A 231 15.57 -1.18 -10.29
N VAL A 232 14.95 -0.78 -9.18
CA VAL A 232 13.71 -1.38 -8.67
C VAL A 232 12.53 -0.66 -9.34
N PRO A 233 11.56 -1.37 -9.95
CA PRO A 233 10.39 -0.73 -10.53
C PRO A 233 9.65 0.12 -9.49
N PHE A 234 9.34 1.37 -9.86
CA PHE A 234 8.62 2.31 -9.02
C PHE A 234 7.22 2.64 -9.55
N PHE A 235 6.21 2.38 -8.71
CA PHE A 235 4.83 2.72 -9.01
C PHE A 235 4.33 3.81 -8.05
N PHE A 236 4.25 5.04 -8.53
CA PHE A 236 3.57 6.12 -7.82
C PHE A 236 2.08 6.11 -8.13
N LYS A 237 1.30 5.69 -7.15
CA LYS A 237 -0.14 5.49 -7.33
C LYS A 237 -0.91 6.80 -7.35
N GLN A 238 -0.79 7.62 -6.31
CA GLN A 238 -1.49 8.91 -6.20
C GLN A 238 -1.09 9.70 -4.96
N TRP A 239 -1.49 10.97 -4.90
CA TRP A 239 -1.33 11.84 -3.72
C TRP A 239 -2.37 11.66 -2.61
N GLY A 240 -3.33 10.75 -2.76
CA GLY A 240 -4.41 10.58 -1.78
C GLY A 240 -5.47 11.66 -1.93
N GLU A 241 -5.85 12.39 -0.87
CA GLU A 241 -6.82 13.50 -0.95
C GLU A 241 -6.20 14.88 -1.24
N TRP A 242 -4.87 14.96 -1.33
CA TRP A 242 -4.10 16.22 -1.39
C TRP A 242 -3.46 16.40 -2.77
N SER A 243 -3.20 17.62 -3.20
CA SER A 243 -2.42 17.90 -4.41
C SER A 243 -1.78 19.28 -4.33
N PHE A 244 -0.78 19.53 -5.19
CA PHE A 244 -0.14 20.83 -5.32
C PHE A 244 -1.17 21.95 -5.49
N SER A 245 -1.05 22.97 -4.65
CA SER A 245 -1.94 24.12 -4.71
C SER A 245 -1.68 24.91 -5.98
N LYS A 246 -2.76 25.26 -6.67
CA LYS A 246 -2.74 26.25 -7.76
C LYS A 246 -2.90 27.68 -7.25
N SER A 247 -3.30 27.83 -5.99
CA SER A 247 -3.69 29.11 -5.39
C SER A 247 -2.52 29.87 -4.77
N PHE A 248 -1.40 29.20 -4.51
CA PHE A 248 -0.23 29.75 -3.82
C PHE A 248 1.00 29.93 -4.74
N TYR A 249 0.81 30.03 -6.06
CA TYR A 249 1.88 30.39 -6.99
C TYR A 249 2.06 31.92 -7.05
N GLY A 250 3.22 32.44 -6.64
CA GLY A 250 3.62 33.86 -6.74
C GLY A 250 3.50 34.69 -5.45
N ASP A 251 3.83 36.00 -5.51
CA ASP A 251 3.94 36.98 -4.40
C ASP A 251 2.64 37.29 -3.61
N GLN A 252 1.60 36.47 -3.72
CA GLN A 252 0.27 36.76 -3.15
C GLN A 252 -0.03 36.01 -1.83
N PHE A 253 0.99 35.62 -1.07
CA PHE A 253 0.76 35.04 0.26
C PHE A 253 0.44 36.12 1.29
N ASN A 254 -0.87 36.34 1.53
CA ASN A 254 -1.32 37.17 2.65
C ASN A 254 -1.71 36.29 3.84
N ILE A 255 -0.78 36.15 4.79
CA ILE A 255 -0.90 35.33 5.99
C ILE A 255 -2.10 35.73 6.89
N SER A 256 -2.58 36.97 6.80
CA SER A 256 -3.69 37.46 7.63
C SER A 256 -5.06 36.84 7.31
N LYS A 257 -5.20 36.14 6.17
CA LYS A 257 -6.45 35.48 5.76
C LYS A 257 -6.62 34.06 6.29
N TYR A 258 -5.65 33.55 7.05
CA TYR A 258 -5.60 32.15 7.47
C TYR A 258 -5.57 32.03 9.00
N SER A 259 -6.29 31.04 9.51
CA SER A 259 -6.12 30.59 10.89
C SER A 259 -5.11 29.45 10.93
N TYR A 260 -4.13 29.57 11.84
CA TYR A 260 -3.16 28.52 12.10
C TYR A 260 -3.85 27.33 12.74
N LEU A 261 -3.63 26.14 12.20
CA LEU A 261 -3.96 24.90 12.89
C LEU A 261 -2.73 24.52 13.75
N PRO A 262 -2.90 24.08 15.01
CA PRO A 262 -1.82 23.86 15.98
C PRO A 262 -1.00 22.57 15.70
N LYS A 263 -0.60 22.36 14.45
CA LYS A 263 0.20 21.21 14.02
C LYS A 263 1.38 21.72 13.19
N TYR A 264 2.37 22.32 13.84
CA TYR A 264 3.74 22.14 13.39
C TYR A 264 4.19 20.82 14.01
N ASN A 265 4.23 19.76 13.22
CA ASN A 265 4.71 18.47 13.69
C ASN A 265 6.19 18.30 13.29
N GLU A 266 6.84 17.29 13.83
CA GLU A 266 8.21 16.86 13.49
C GLU A 266 8.48 16.75 11.97
N ASN A 267 7.42 16.66 11.17
CA ASN A 267 7.45 16.57 9.71
C ASN A 267 7.49 17.93 8.98
N LYS A 268 7.70 19.06 9.68
CA LYS A 268 7.82 20.42 9.10
C LYS A 268 6.61 20.83 8.24
N MET A 269 5.42 20.42 8.65
CA MET A 269 4.16 20.76 7.98
C MET A 269 3.45 21.85 8.77
N LEU A 270 3.00 22.90 8.09
CA LEU A 270 2.14 23.94 8.66
C LEU A 270 0.75 23.84 8.04
N PHE A 271 -0.25 23.55 8.86
CA PHE A 271 -1.63 23.41 8.42
C PHE A 271 -2.40 24.72 8.57
N ILE A 272 -3.16 25.09 7.53
CA ILE A 272 -4.03 26.26 7.53
C ILE A 272 -5.43 25.92 7.06
N LYS A 273 -6.39 26.73 7.48
CA LYS A 273 -7.79 26.63 7.07
C LYS A 273 -8.35 28.00 6.72
N ASP A 274 -9.02 28.09 5.57
CA ASP A 274 -9.70 29.32 5.16
C ASP A 274 -11.11 29.46 5.78
N SER A 275 -11.75 30.61 5.58
CA SER A 275 -13.10 30.89 6.10
C SER A 275 -14.20 29.98 5.54
N LYS A 276 -13.98 29.34 4.39
CA LYS A 276 -14.89 28.37 3.77
C LYS A 276 -14.63 26.94 4.27
N GLY A 277 -13.58 26.76 5.06
CA GLY A 277 -13.16 25.50 5.63
C GLY A 277 -12.30 24.63 4.73
N ASN A 278 -11.80 25.18 3.62
CA ASN A 278 -10.79 24.52 2.79
C ASN A 278 -9.49 24.40 3.58
N GLN A 279 -8.80 23.28 3.39
CA GLN A 279 -7.56 22.95 4.10
C GLN A 279 -6.39 23.02 3.14
N SER A 280 -5.33 23.70 3.56
CA SER A 280 -4.05 23.71 2.89
C SER A 280 -2.94 23.36 3.88
N VAL A 281 -1.84 22.82 3.37
CA VAL A 281 -0.66 22.50 4.16
C VAL A 281 0.58 23.01 3.43
N PHE A 282 1.43 23.69 4.19
CA PHE A 282 2.70 24.25 3.74
C PHE A 282 3.78 23.27 4.20
N MET A 283 4.56 22.77 3.25
CA MET A 283 5.56 21.75 3.49
C MET A 283 6.94 22.31 3.20
N TYR A 284 7.74 22.47 4.24
CA TYR A 284 9.06 23.06 4.14
C TYR A 284 10.11 21.97 3.97
N LYS A 285 10.96 22.11 2.94
CA LYS A 285 12.15 21.27 2.78
C LYS A 285 13.16 21.56 3.90
N ASN A 286 13.41 22.84 4.14
CA ASN A 286 14.16 23.37 5.28
C ASN A 286 13.60 24.76 5.66
N GLU A 287 14.10 25.36 6.74
CA GLU A 287 13.61 26.66 7.25
C GLU A 287 13.89 27.84 6.29
N LYS A 288 14.77 27.66 5.30
CA LYS A 288 15.23 28.70 4.38
C LYS A 288 14.57 28.63 3.00
N ASP A 289 13.95 27.50 2.66
CA ASP A 289 13.33 27.27 1.36
C ASP A 289 11.85 27.69 1.36
N ASN A 290 11.38 28.10 0.18
CA ASN A 290 9.96 28.31 -0.02
C ASN A 290 9.20 26.99 0.15
N PRO A 291 8.07 26.99 0.86
CA PRO A 291 7.30 25.77 1.09
C PRO A 291 6.59 25.32 -0.19
N GLU A 292 6.49 24.02 -0.37
CA GLU A 292 5.53 23.43 -1.30
C GLU A 292 4.15 23.41 -0.63
N VAL A 293 3.14 23.98 -1.29
CA VAL A 293 1.79 24.09 -0.72
C VAL A 293 0.87 23.07 -1.35
N PHE A 294 0.10 22.36 -0.53
CA PHE A 294 -0.87 21.38 -0.96
C PHE A 294 -2.27 21.74 -0.46
N ASP A 295 -3.26 21.57 -1.32
CA ASP A 295 -4.67 21.71 -0.98
C ASP A 295 -5.35 20.35 -0.87
N LYS A 296 -6.30 20.22 0.05
CA LYS A 296 -7.16 19.04 0.15
C LYS A 296 -8.28 19.13 -0.88
N ILE A 297 -8.09 18.53 -2.05
CA ILE A 297 -8.98 18.68 -3.21
C ILE A 297 -9.82 17.44 -3.51
N GLY A 298 -9.59 16.33 -2.82
CA GLY A 298 -10.32 15.09 -3.02
C GLY A 298 -9.57 14.09 -3.90
N LYS A 299 -9.71 12.79 -3.61
CA LYS A 299 -9.02 11.69 -4.31
C LYS A 299 -9.16 11.72 -5.83
N SER A 300 -10.35 12.00 -6.36
CA SER A 300 -10.57 12.01 -7.81
C SER A 300 -9.84 13.14 -8.54
N LYS A 301 -9.35 14.16 -7.83
CA LYS A 301 -8.68 15.33 -8.41
C LYS A 301 -7.18 15.37 -8.12
N SER A 302 -6.70 14.58 -7.16
CA SER A 302 -5.32 14.64 -6.68
C SER A 302 -4.31 14.09 -7.69
N GLY A 303 -4.70 13.05 -8.43
CA GLY A 303 -3.91 12.46 -9.51
C GLY A 303 -2.65 11.76 -9.04
N ASN A 304 -1.81 11.40 -10.01
CA ASN A 304 -0.61 10.57 -9.84
C ASN A 304 0.64 11.18 -10.52
N LEU A 305 0.63 12.50 -10.76
CA LEU A 305 1.78 13.20 -11.28
C LEU A 305 2.73 13.56 -10.15
N LEU A 306 3.95 13.05 -10.21
CA LEU A 306 5.07 13.48 -9.37
C LEU A 306 6.00 14.32 -10.25
N ASP A 307 6.20 15.60 -9.90
CA ASP A 307 7.01 16.55 -10.68
C ASP A 307 6.61 16.61 -12.17
N GLY A 308 5.29 16.54 -12.44
CA GLY A 308 4.73 16.59 -13.79
C GLY A 308 4.82 15.29 -14.59
N LYS A 309 5.34 14.20 -14.01
CA LYS A 309 5.51 12.91 -14.68
C LYS A 309 4.74 11.79 -13.95
N GLN A 310 4.26 10.81 -14.72
CA GLN A 310 3.72 9.56 -14.18
C GLN A 310 4.84 8.52 -13.99
N TYR A 311 4.77 7.79 -12.87
CA TYR A 311 5.67 6.67 -12.57
C TYR A 311 4.80 5.43 -12.35
N LEU A 312 4.63 4.63 -13.39
CA LEU A 312 3.71 3.47 -13.42
C LEU A 312 4.48 2.20 -13.82
N GLU A 313 5.66 2.02 -13.24
CA GLU A 313 6.56 0.93 -13.58
C GLU A 313 6.08 -0.37 -12.91
N PHE A 314 6.09 -1.46 -13.69
CA PHE A 314 5.78 -2.80 -13.21
C PHE A 314 7.02 -3.69 -13.34
N PRO A 315 7.21 -4.64 -12.42
CA PRO A 315 8.16 -5.72 -12.61
C PRO A 315 7.85 -6.53 -13.86
N GLU A 316 8.89 -7.13 -14.43
CA GLU A 316 8.76 -8.06 -15.54
C GLU A 316 7.82 -9.22 -15.17
N GLY A 317 6.87 -9.55 -16.06
CA GLY A 317 5.89 -10.62 -15.86
C GLY A 317 4.64 -10.24 -15.06
N LEU A 318 4.53 -8.99 -14.59
CA LEU A 318 3.31 -8.43 -13.97
C LEU A 318 2.51 -7.51 -14.91
N ARG A 319 2.77 -7.46 -16.22
CA ARG A 319 1.99 -6.61 -17.14
C ARG A 319 1.53 -7.35 -18.38
#